data_AF-A0A821KT71-F1
#
_entry.id   AF-A0A821KT71-F1
#
_cell.length_a   1.000
_cell.length_b   1.000
_cell.length_c   1.000
_cell.angle_alpha   90.00
_cell.angle_beta   90.00
_cell.angle_gamma   90.00
#
_symmetry.space_group_name_H-M   'P 1'
#
loop_
_entity.id
_entity.type
_entity.pdbx_description
1 polymer ?
#
loop_
_entity_poly.entity_id
_entity_poly.type
_entity_poly.pdbx_seq_one_letter_code
_entity_poly.pdbx_strand_id
1 'polypeptide(L)'
;MNIKGNETKVIKSSRHTISKHALIERYINRDVLFSSLILTILCLFGAGLSIYWERSFGSRWMLIPFVIDNPFQNIAARFFAAALRFVILFQVMVPIALYVSLDLVRVLQMYTIGRDKHLKYEHPISCRTFTINEDLGQIGYIFSDKTGTLTQNKLVFKAMSIGGLQYSARSELPTENSTIVQHFLTVLAICNTSFMVHDHQELMHRID
;
A
#
# COMPACT_ATOMS: atom_id res chain seq x y z
N MET A 1 4.72 37.53 1.12
CA MET A 1 4.79 36.25 1.85
C MET A 1 6.25 35.81 1.89
N ASN A 2 6.91 35.84 3.04
CA ASN A 2 8.39 35.79 3.14
C ASN A 2 8.95 34.39 3.46
N ILE A 3 8.14 33.34 3.29
CA ILE A 3 8.48 31.95 3.60
C ILE A 3 8.24 31.12 2.34
N LYS A 4 9.29 30.49 1.82
CA LYS A 4 9.19 29.52 0.72
C LYS A 4 8.52 28.24 1.22
N GLY A 5 7.79 27.53 0.35
CA GLY A 5 7.00 26.34 0.72
C GLY A 5 7.75 25.34 1.61
N ASN A 6 8.99 25.01 1.28
CA ASN A 6 9.83 24.06 2.05
C ASN A 6 10.16 24.52 3.49
N GLU A 7 10.04 25.80 3.80
CA GLU A 7 10.33 26.36 5.13
C GLU A 7 9.10 26.41 6.03
N THR A 8 7.92 26.01 5.52
CA THR A 8 6.69 26.00 6.30
C THR A 8 6.77 25.00 7.45
N LYS A 9 6.20 25.37 8.62
CA LYS A 9 6.13 24.48 9.79
C LYS A 9 5.45 23.15 9.47
N VAL A 10 4.50 23.15 8.54
CA VAL A 10 3.81 21.94 8.07
C VAL A 10 4.80 20.98 7.41
N ILE A 11 5.62 21.46 6.47
CA ILE A 11 6.61 20.62 5.79
C ILE A 11 7.72 20.18 6.75
N LYS A 12 8.18 21.05 7.67
CA LYS A 12 9.13 20.67 8.72
C LYS A 12 8.59 19.63 9.70
N SER A 13 7.28 19.59 9.91
CA SER A 13 6.62 18.56 10.74
C SER A 13 6.34 17.25 9.99
N SER A 14 6.38 17.28 8.66
CA SER A 14 6.15 16.10 7.83
C SER A 14 7.36 15.18 7.83
N ARG A 15 7.13 13.87 7.90
CA ARG A 15 8.19 12.88 7.70
C ARG A 15 8.41 12.65 6.21
N HIS A 16 9.67 12.46 5.83
CA HIS A 16 10.03 12.05 4.48
C HIS A 16 9.29 10.75 4.10
N THR A 17 8.84 10.66 2.84
CA THR A 17 8.12 9.46 2.36
C THR A 17 9.11 8.31 2.27
N ILE A 18 8.91 7.28 3.09
CA ILE A 18 9.70 6.04 3.05
C ILE A 18 9.00 5.07 2.09
N SER A 19 9.76 4.37 1.25
CA SER A 19 9.21 3.28 0.43
C SER A 19 8.55 2.24 1.33
N LYS A 20 7.28 1.93 1.06
CA LYS A 20 6.53 0.94 1.81
C LYS A 20 6.65 -0.41 1.12
N HIS A 21 7.15 -1.39 1.87
CA HIS A 21 7.31 -2.77 1.45
C HIS A 21 6.24 -3.63 2.13
N ALA A 22 5.54 -4.44 1.36
CA ALA A 22 4.55 -5.34 1.92
C ALA A 22 5.19 -6.44 2.76
N LEU A 23 4.44 -6.95 3.75
CA LEU A 23 4.94 -8.04 4.60
C LEU A 23 5.22 -9.31 3.78
N ILE A 24 4.40 -9.56 2.75
CA ILE A 24 4.54 -10.72 1.86
C ILE A 24 5.88 -10.73 1.11
N GLU A 25 6.47 -9.56 0.83
CA GLU A 25 7.77 -9.46 0.15
C GLU A 25 8.89 -10.15 0.92
N ARG A 26 8.79 -10.18 2.25
CA ARG A 26 9.78 -10.89 3.09
C ARG A 26 9.71 -12.40 2.91
N TYR A 27 8.51 -12.94 2.75
CA TYR A 27 8.30 -14.37 2.50
C TYR A 27 8.81 -14.75 1.12
N ILE A 28 8.44 -13.96 0.10
CA ILE A 28 8.92 -14.17 -1.28
C ILE A 28 10.45 -14.12 -1.34
N ASN A 29 11.07 -13.13 -0.70
CA ASN A 29 12.54 -13.02 -0.65
C ASN A 29 13.18 -14.24 0.04
N ARG A 30 12.56 -14.73 1.12
CA ARG A 30 13.02 -15.95 1.80
C ARG A 30 12.90 -17.19 0.90
N ASP A 31 11.80 -17.35 0.19
CA ASP A 31 11.59 -18.49 -0.74
C ASP A 31 12.58 -18.43 -1.91
N VAL A 32 12.89 -17.24 -2.41
CA VAL A 32 13.89 -17.02 -3.47
C VAL A 32 15.29 -17.40 -2.99
N LEU A 33 15.65 -17.06 -1.75
CA LEU A 33 16.91 -17.49 -1.14
C LEU A 33 16.98 -19.01 -1.01
N PHE A 34 15.90 -19.67 -0.58
CA PHE A 34 15.84 -21.13 -0.50
C PHE A 34 15.98 -21.78 -1.90
N SER A 35 15.28 -21.27 -2.91
CA SER A 35 15.39 -21.76 -4.29
C SER A 35 16.80 -21.58 -4.84
N SER A 36 17.43 -20.42 -4.63
CA SER A 36 18.82 -20.17 -5.06
C SER A 36 19.82 -21.12 -4.40
N LEU A 37 19.61 -21.48 -3.13
CA LEU A 37 20.47 -22.41 -2.42
C LEU A 37 20.32 -23.83 -2.96
N ILE A 38 19.09 -24.29 -3.19
CA ILE A 38 18.80 -25.61 -3.79
C ILE A 38 19.42 -25.70 -5.19
N LEU A 39 19.27 -24.64 -6.01
CA LEU A 39 19.88 -24.56 -7.33
C LEU A 39 21.40 -24.73 -7.28
N THR A 40 22.06 -24.03 -6.34
CA THR A 40 23.52 -24.11 -6.18
C THR A 40 23.96 -25.54 -5.84
N ILE A 41 23.25 -26.21 -4.93
CA ILE A 41 23.53 -27.59 -4.55
C ILE A 41 23.35 -28.53 -5.75
N LEU A 42 22.26 -28.40 -6.50
CA LEU A 42 21.99 -29.21 -7.69
C LEU A 42 23.06 -29.01 -8.78
N CYS A 43 23.52 -27.77 -8.99
CA CYS A 43 24.57 -27.48 -9.97
C CYS A 43 25.92 -28.10 -9.56
N LEU A 44 26.29 -28.01 -8.28
CA LEU A 44 27.53 -28.62 -7.77
C LEU A 44 27.47 -30.15 -7.83
N PHE A 45 26.33 -30.73 -7.47
CA PHE A 45 26.12 -32.18 -7.53
C PHE A 45 26.11 -32.68 -8.99
N GLY A 46 25.42 -31.98 -9.89
CA GLY A 46 25.41 -32.27 -11.33
C GLY A 46 26.81 -32.18 -11.94
N ALA A 47 27.57 -31.13 -11.63
CA ALA A 47 28.96 -30.98 -12.08
C ALA A 47 29.85 -32.11 -11.53
N GLY A 48 29.73 -32.45 -10.24
CA GLY A 48 30.45 -33.57 -9.62
C GLY A 48 30.15 -34.92 -10.26
N LEU A 49 28.87 -35.23 -10.47
CA LEU A 49 28.42 -36.45 -11.14
C LEU A 49 28.89 -36.52 -12.59
N SER A 50 28.86 -35.39 -13.32
CA SER A 50 29.32 -35.36 -14.72
C SER A 50 30.80 -35.73 -14.84
N ILE A 51 31.65 -35.22 -13.94
CA ILE A 51 33.08 -35.56 -13.90
C ILE A 51 33.29 -37.02 -13.44
N TYR A 52 32.53 -37.46 -12.44
CA TYR A 52 32.61 -38.85 -11.97
C TYR A 52 32.24 -39.85 -13.07
N TRP A 53 31.14 -39.58 -13.78
CA TRP A 53 30.68 -40.38 -14.91
C TRP A 53 31.71 -40.43 -16.03
N GLU A 54 32.30 -39.29 -16.37
CA GLU A 54 33.31 -39.19 -17.41
C GLU A 54 34.61 -39.93 -17.05
N ARG A 55 35.00 -39.96 -15.77
CA ARG A 55 36.12 -40.78 -15.27
C ARG A 55 35.82 -42.28 -15.33
N SER A 56 34.57 -42.68 -15.08
CA SER A 56 34.16 -44.08 -15.07
C SER A 56 34.11 -44.71 -16.48
N PHE A 57 33.83 -43.91 -17.52
CA PHE A 57 33.62 -44.41 -18.89
C PHE A 57 34.89 -44.68 -19.74
N GLY A 58 36.10 -44.41 -19.22
CA GLY A 58 37.37 -44.81 -19.86
C GLY A 58 37.63 -44.27 -21.28
N SER A 59 38.53 -44.94 -22.01
CA SER A 59 39.10 -44.56 -23.33
C SER A 59 38.12 -44.52 -24.53
N ARG A 60 36.81 -44.34 -24.28
CA ARG A 60 35.77 -44.16 -25.32
C ARG A 60 35.37 -42.69 -25.53
N TRP A 61 36.11 -41.75 -24.92
CA TRP A 61 35.96 -40.30 -25.12
C TRP A 61 36.03 -39.88 -26.61
N MET A 62 36.63 -40.69 -27.48
CA MET A 62 36.70 -40.46 -28.94
C MET A 62 35.36 -40.63 -29.68
N LEU A 63 34.34 -41.23 -29.07
CA LEU A 63 33.03 -41.45 -29.69
C LEU A 63 32.04 -40.29 -29.46
N ILE A 64 32.45 -39.22 -28.77
CA ILE A 64 31.60 -38.05 -28.51
C ILE A 64 31.93 -36.97 -29.56
N PRO A 65 31.09 -36.76 -30.59
CA PRO A 65 31.42 -35.95 -31.77
C PRO A 65 31.50 -34.43 -31.52
N PHE A 66 31.41 -33.96 -30.27
CA PHE A 66 31.37 -32.53 -29.92
C PHE A 66 32.44 -32.11 -28.89
N VAL A 67 33.52 -32.89 -28.73
CA VAL A 67 34.68 -32.46 -27.93
C VAL A 67 35.76 -31.98 -28.89
N ILE A 68 35.66 -30.71 -29.28
CA ILE A 68 36.63 -30.04 -30.16
C ILE A 68 37.70 -29.40 -29.26
N ASP A 69 38.90 -29.96 -29.31
CA ASP A 69 40.18 -29.50 -28.75
C ASP A 69 40.55 -29.67 -27.25
N ASN A 70 41.73 -30.28 -27.07
CA ASN A 70 42.61 -30.44 -25.91
C ASN A 70 41.97 -30.81 -24.55
N PRO A 71 41.86 -32.12 -24.23
CA PRO A 71 41.29 -32.63 -22.98
C PRO A 71 42.18 -32.49 -21.71
N PHE A 72 43.31 -31.76 -21.78
CA PHE A 72 44.29 -31.58 -20.70
C PHE A 72 44.64 -30.08 -20.64
N GLN A 73 44.50 -29.33 -19.53
CA GLN A 73 45.33 -29.50 -18.33
C GLN A 73 44.64 -29.10 -16.99
N ASN A 74 43.44 -28.51 -17.00
CA ASN A 74 42.84 -27.93 -15.80
C ASN A 74 41.49 -28.56 -15.42
N ILE A 75 41.50 -29.46 -14.42
CA ILE A 75 40.28 -30.04 -13.81
C ILE A 75 39.31 -28.96 -13.32
N ALA A 76 39.85 -27.83 -12.85
CA ALA A 76 39.08 -26.67 -12.41
C ALA A 76 38.26 -26.05 -13.56
N ALA A 77 38.85 -25.93 -14.76
CA ALA A 77 38.17 -25.36 -15.92
C ALA A 77 37.00 -26.24 -16.39
N ARG A 78 37.16 -27.57 -16.34
CA ARG A 78 36.11 -28.53 -16.68
C ARG A 78 34.97 -28.52 -15.67
N PHE A 79 35.30 -28.49 -14.37
CA PHE A 79 34.29 -28.34 -13.33
C PHE A 79 33.49 -27.05 -13.48
N PHE A 80 34.18 -25.94 -13.77
CA PHE A 80 33.54 -24.65 -13.99
C PHE A 80 32.62 -24.65 -15.22
N ALA A 81 33.07 -25.20 -16.35
CA ALA A 81 32.25 -25.32 -17.56
C ALA A 81 31.01 -26.21 -17.34
N ALA A 82 31.17 -27.35 -16.64
CA ALA A 82 30.06 -28.23 -16.29
C ALA A 82 29.06 -27.54 -15.34
N ALA A 83 29.56 -26.84 -14.31
CA ALA A 83 28.73 -26.10 -13.37
C ALA A 83 27.91 -25.01 -14.09
N LEU A 84 28.54 -24.21 -14.97
CA LEU A 84 27.83 -23.20 -15.78
C LEU A 84 26.76 -23.81 -16.68
N ARG A 85 27.03 -24.98 -17.27
CA ARG A 85 26.04 -25.70 -18.09
C ARG A 85 24.81 -26.09 -17.28
N PHE A 86 25.00 -26.61 -16.06
CA PHE A 86 23.88 -26.94 -15.16
C PHE A 86 23.14 -25.70 -14.67
N VAL A 87 23.84 -24.58 -14.43
CA VAL A 87 23.19 -23.31 -14.08
C VAL A 87 22.25 -22.84 -15.18
N ILE A 88 22.67 -22.89 -16.46
CA ILE A 88 21.81 -22.52 -17.60
C ILE A 88 20.62 -23.48 -17.73
N LEU A 89 20.84 -24.78 -17.54
CA LEU A 89 19.76 -25.78 -17.61
C LEU A 89 18.71 -25.59 -16.52
N PHE A 90 19.14 -25.24 -15.30
CA PHE A 90 18.25 -25.07 -14.16
C PHE A 90 17.87 -23.62 -13.87
N GLN A 91 18.20 -22.66 -14.75
CA GLN A 91 17.89 -21.23 -14.55
C GLN A 91 16.39 -20.95 -14.35
N VAL A 92 15.53 -21.83 -14.85
CA VAL A 92 14.07 -21.77 -14.69
C VAL A 92 13.61 -22.00 -13.24
N MET A 93 14.45 -22.59 -12.39
CA MET A 93 14.20 -22.74 -10.95
C MET A 93 14.25 -21.41 -10.20
N VAL A 94 15.01 -20.42 -10.69
CA VAL A 94 14.97 -19.05 -10.15
C VAL A 94 13.70 -18.40 -10.70
N PRO A 95 12.69 -18.13 -9.86
CA PRO A 95 11.40 -17.71 -10.36
C PRO A 95 11.43 -16.19 -10.61
N ILE A 96 12.14 -15.75 -11.65
CA ILE A 96 12.12 -14.36 -12.12
C ILE A 96 10.69 -14.00 -12.55
N ALA A 97 10.00 -14.96 -13.17
CA ALA A 97 8.60 -14.83 -13.57
C ALA A 97 7.64 -14.61 -12.38
N LEU A 98 7.97 -15.09 -11.17
CA LEU A 98 7.12 -14.91 -9.99
C LEU A 98 7.04 -13.43 -9.60
N TYR A 99 8.18 -12.73 -9.53
CA TYR A 99 8.19 -11.30 -9.18
C TYR A 99 7.42 -10.46 -10.18
N VAL A 100 7.67 -10.67 -11.48
CA VAL A 100 6.95 -9.94 -12.54
C VAL A 100 5.46 -10.23 -12.49
N SER A 101 5.07 -11.48 -12.25
CA SER A 101 3.66 -11.86 -12.12
C SER A 101 2.99 -11.21 -10.91
N LEU A 102 3.69 -11.15 -9.77
CA LEU A 102 3.19 -10.49 -8.56
C LEU A 102 2.98 -8.99 -8.77
N ASP A 103 3.92 -8.31 -9.43
CA ASP A 103 3.77 -6.88 -9.73
C ASP A 103 2.61 -6.62 -10.71
N LEU A 104 2.42 -7.48 -11.72
CA LEU A 104 1.26 -7.41 -12.60
C LEU A 104 -0.06 -7.59 -11.84
N VAL A 105 -0.13 -8.55 -10.93
CA VAL A 105 -1.32 -8.77 -10.08
C VAL A 105 -1.60 -7.54 -9.21
N ARG A 106 -0.58 -6.94 -8.59
CA ARG A 106 -0.72 -5.72 -7.78
C ARG A 106 -1.26 -4.53 -8.59
N VAL A 107 -0.80 -4.38 -9.84
CA VAL A 107 -1.30 -3.34 -10.76
C VAL A 107 -2.76 -3.60 -11.15
N LEU A 108 -3.10 -4.85 -11.46
CA LEU A 108 -4.49 -5.23 -11.78
C LEU A 108 -5.44 -5.01 -10.58
N GLN A 109 -5.00 -5.34 -9.37
CA GLN A 109 -5.75 -5.08 -8.14
C GLN A 109 -5.97 -3.57 -7.93
N MET A 110 -4.93 -2.76 -8.07
CA MET A 110 -5.03 -1.29 -7.97
C MET A 110 -6.04 -0.74 -8.99
N TYR A 111 -5.98 -1.21 -10.24
CA TYR A 111 -6.90 -0.82 -11.29
C TYR A 111 -8.35 -1.21 -10.99
N THR A 112 -8.55 -2.39 -10.41
CA THR A 112 -9.87 -2.88 -10.01
C THR A 112 -10.45 -2.04 -8.88
N ILE A 113 -9.65 -1.73 -7.84
CA ILE A 113 -10.06 -0.88 -6.71
C ILE A 113 -10.44 0.52 -7.19
N GLY A 114 -9.65 1.12 -8.09
CA GLY A 114 -9.94 2.46 -8.63
C GLY A 114 -11.22 2.54 -9.48
N ARG A 115 -11.69 1.40 -10.02
CA ARG A 115 -12.91 1.32 -10.84
C ARG A 115 -14.16 0.88 -10.08
N ASP A 116 -14.03 0.54 -8.81
CA ASP A 116 -15.15 0.11 -8.00
C ASP A 116 -16.14 1.26 -7.78
N LYS A 117 -17.42 1.02 -8.09
CA LYS A 117 -18.51 1.99 -7.95
C LYS A 117 -19.01 2.11 -6.51
N HIS A 118 -18.90 1.05 -5.72
CA HIS A 118 -19.36 1.04 -4.32
C HIS A 118 -18.48 1.90 -3.42
N LEU A 119 -17.23 2.07 -3.82
CA LEU A 119 -16.22 2.83 -3.09
C LEU A 119 -16.21 4.33 -3.45
N LYS A 120 -17.08 4.78 -4.34
CA LYS A 120 -17.15 6.18 -4.81
C LYS A 120 -18.18 6.98 -4.01
N TYR A 121 -17.74 8.08 -3.38
CA TYR A 121 -18.64 8.99 -2.62
C TYR A 121 -18.79 10.38 -3.26
N GLU A 122 -17.74 10.96 -3.86
CA GLU A 122 -17.81 12.21 -4.66
C GLU A 122 -16.75 12.21 -5.76
N HIS A 123 -15.51 11.88 -5.37
CA HIS A 123 -14.38 11.66 -6.27
C HIS A 123 -14.03 10.16 -6.35
N PRO A 124 -13.45 9.69 -7.47
CA PRO A 124 -12.96 8.31 -7.55
C PRO A 124 -11.81 8.10 -6.55
N ILE A 125 -11.69 6.88 -6.03
CA ILE A 125 -10.56 6.51 -5.16
C ILE A 125 -9.26 6.59 -5.98
N SER A 126 -8.26 7.27 -5.43
CA SER A 126 -6.93 7.35 -6.00
C SER A 126 -5.94 6.54 -5.14
N CYS A 127 -5.53 5.39 -5.65
CA CYS A 127 -4.42 4.62 -5.08
C CYS A 127 -3.08 5.22 -5.54
N ARG A 128 -2.22 5.62 -4.61
CA ARG A 128 -0.91 6.22 -4.92
C ARG A 128 0.25 5.22 -4.91
N THR A 129 0.02 4.02 -4.37
CA THR A 129 1.06 3.00 -4.18
C THR A 129 0.44 1.63 -4.39
N PHE A 130 1.05 0.80 -5.26
CA PHE A 130 0.55 -0.55 -5.58
C PHE A 130 1.26 -1.66 -4.79
N THR A 131 2.41 -1.36 -4.16
CA THR A 131 3.26 -2.35 -3.46
C THR A 131 2.69 -2.86 -2.14
N ILE A 132 1.61 -2.24 -1.63
CA ILE A 132 0.99 -2.53 -0.33
C ILE A 132 -0.47 -2.96 -0.44
N ASN A 133 -0.95 -3.29 -1.65
CA ASN A 133 -2.36 -3.61 -1.86
C ASN A 133 -2.77 -4.86 -1.07
N GLU A 134 -1.89 -5.85 -0.98
CA GLU A 134 -2.08 -7.07 -0.19
C GLU A 134 -2.14 -6.84 1.33
N ASP A 135 -1.46 -5.80 1.83
CA ASP A 135 -1.41 -5.48 3.25
C ASP A 135 -2.75 -4.93 3.75
N LEU A 136 -3.59 -4.36 2.85
CA LEU A 136 -4.93 -3.90 3.21
C LEU A 136 -5.82 -5.03 3.76
N GLY A 137 -5.59 -6.27 3.30
CA GLY A 137 -6.30 -7.45 3.81
C GLY A 137 -5.75 -7.99 5.14
N GLN A 138 -4.63 -7.46 5.63
CA GLN A 138 -3.90 -7.97 6.80
C GLN A 138 -3.83 -6.95 7.95
N ILE A 139 -4.68 -5.93 7.94
CA ILE A 139 -4.69 -4.88 8.95
C ILE A 139 -5.24 -5.43 10.28
N GLY A 140 -4.44 -5.40 11.34
CA GLY A 140 -4.86 -5.80 12.70
C GLY A 140 -5.44 -4.66 13.56
N TYR A 141 -5.09 -3.41 13.25
CA TYR A 141 -5.52 -2.24 14.02
C TYR A 141 -5.83 -1.07 13.09
N ILE A 142 -6.95 -0.38 13.35
CA ILE A 142 -7.35 0.83 12.64
C ILE A 142 -7.21 2.00 13.60
N PHE A 143 -6.30 2.92 13.28
CA PHE A 143 -6.18 4.20 13.96
C PHE A 143 -6.96 5.25 13.17
N SER A 144 -8.11 5.66 13.69
CA SER A 144 -8.91 6.74 13.09
C SER A 144 -8.75 8.01 13.90
N ASP A 145 -8.61 9.14 13.20
CA ASP A 145 -8.83 10.45 13.82
C ASP A 145 -10.33 10.68 14.05
N LYS A 146 -10.69 11.49 15.04
CA LYS A 146 -12.08 11.85 15.32
C LYS A 146 -12.55 12.97 14.41
N THR A 147 -11.78 14.06 14.34
CA THR A 147 -12.23 15.30 13.70
C THR A 147 -11.88 15.27 12.22
N GLY A 148 -12.86 15.47 11.35
CA GLY A 148 -12.66 15.44 9.89
C GLY A 148 -12.66 14.05 9.26
N THR A 149 -12.60 12.98 10.07
CA THR A 149 -12.75 11.58 9.61
C THR A 149 -14.06 10.97 10.11
N LEU A 150 -14.25 10.86 11.43
CA LEU A 150 -15.50 10.34 12.01
C LEU A 150 -16.61 11.40 12.02
N THR A 151 -16.24 12.68 12.09
CA THR A 151 -17.18 13.79 12.10
C THR A 151 -16.96 14.71 10.92
N GLN A 152 -18.06 15.17 10.29
CA GLN A 152 -18.03 16.08 9.14
C GLN A 152 -17.71 17.54 9.53
N ASN A 153 -17.12 17.78 10.71
CA ASN A 153 -16.91 19.10 11.31
C ASN A 153 -18.14 20.05 11.18
N LYS A 154 -19.34 19.47 11.21
CA LYS A 154 -20.62 20.18 11.10
C LYS A 154 -21.42 19.87 12.36
N LEU A 155 -21.56 20.87 13.21
CA LEU A 155 -22.37 20.77 14.42
C LEU A 155 -23.76 21.33 14.12
N VAL A 156 -24.77 20.50 14.35
CA VAL A 156 -26.18 20.90 14.21
C VAL A 156 -26.80 20.89 15.59
N PHE A 157 -27.39 22.02 15.98
CA PHE A 157 -28.14 22.13 17.22
C PHE A 157 -29.36 21.21 17.15
N LYS A 158 -29.47 20.26 18.07
CA LYS A 158 -30.53 19.24 18.06
C LYS A 158 -31.59 19.46 19.13
N ALA A 159 -31.17 19.79 20.35
CA ALA A 159 -32.05 20.01 21.48
C ALA A 159 -31.31 20.80 22.59
N MET A 160 -32.08 21.42 23.49
CA MET A 160 -31.59 22.02 24.74
C MET A 160 -32.48 21.64 25.91
N SER A 161 -31.95 21.75 27.12
CA SER A 161 -32.73 21.60 28.36
C SER A 161 -32.67 22.89 29.17
N ILE A 162 -33.83 23.44 29.52
CA ILE A 162 -33.95 24.68 30.31
C ILE A 162 -34.89 24.36 31.47
N GLY A 163 -34.41 24.53 32.71
CA GLY A 163 -35.22 24.28 33.91
C GLY A 163 -35.72 22.83 34.04
N GLY A 164 -35.00 21.85 33.46
CA GLY A 164 -35.40 20.44 33.46
C GLY A 164 -36.39 20.04 32.34
N LEU A 165 -36.85 21.00 31.54
CA LEU A 165 -37.70 20.75 30.36
C LEU A 165 -36.83 20.65 29.11
N GLN A 166 -37.09 19.62 28.30
CA GLN A 166 -36.37 19.40 27.04
C GLN A 166 -37.08 20.11 25.87
N TYR A 167 -36.33 20.90 25.13
CA TYR A 167 -36.76 21.61 23.92
C TYR A 167 -36.04 20.99 22.72
N SER A 168 -36.80 20.46 21.78
CA SER A 168 -36.30 19.87 20.54
C SER A 168 -37.20 20.29 19.39
N ALA A 169 -36.66 20.36 18.18
CA ALA A 169 -37.44 20.68 16.97
C ALA A 169 -38.58 19.67 16.69
N ARG A 170 -38.55 18.49 17.34
CA ARG A 170 -39.51 17.40 17.13
C ARG A 170 -40.52 17.22 18.28
N SER A 171 -40.40 17.99 19.36
CA SER A 171 -41.31 17.94 20.51
C SER A 171 -42.24 19.15 20.49
N GLU A 172 -43.52 18.95 20.80
CA GLU A 172 -44.45 20.06 21.05
C GLU A 172 -43.92 20.94 22.19
N LEU A 173 -43.88 22.25 21.95
CA LEU A 173 -43.30 23.22 22.88
C LEU A 173 -44.20 23.34 24.13
N PRO A 174 -43.68 23.11 25.36
CA PRO A 174 -44.43 23.41 26.57
C PRO A 174 -44.64 24.92 26.69
N THR A 175 -45.90 25.33 26.85
CA THR A 175 -46.39 26.71 26.68
C THR A 175 -46.03 27.68 27.81
N GLU A 176 -45.32 27.27 28.86
CA GLU A 176 -45.38 27.97 30.16
C GLU A 176 -44.19 28.87 30.56
N ASN A 177 -43.08 28.97 29.81
CA ASN A 177 -41.90 29.74 30.28
C ASN A 177 -41.19 30.58 29.19
N SER A 178 -41.89 31.56 28.60
CA SER A 178 -41.36 32.38 27.49
C SER A 178 -40.15 33.25 27.86
N THR A 179 -40.15 33.92 29.02
CA THR A 179 -39.13 34.93 29.38
C THR A 179 -37.75 34.31 29.65
N ILE A 180 -37.71 33.18 30.35
CA ILE A 180 -36.47 32.46 30.65
C ILE A 180 -35.84 31.90 29.37
N VAL A 181 -36.67 31.35 28.48
CA VAL A 181 -36.22 30.83 27.18
C VAL A 181 -35.66 31.95 26.30
N GLN A 182 -36.31 33.12 26.26
CA GLN A 182 -35.84 34.30 25.51
C GLN A 182 -34.48 34.82 26.02
N HIS A 183 -34.29 34.90 27.34
CA HIS A 183 -33.01 35.29 27.92
C HIS A 183 -31.90 34.28 27.59
N PHE A 184 -32.20 32.98 27.68
CA PHE A 184 -31.24 31.92 27.36
C PHE A 184 -30.79 31.97 25.89
N LEU A 185 -31.73 32.16 24.96
CA LEU A 185 -31.43 32.31 23.54
C LEU A 185 -30.61 33.57 23.24
N THR A 186 -30.90 34.69 23.93
CA THR A 186 -30.13 35.93 23.79
C THR A 186 -28.67 35.74 24.23
N VAL A 187 -28.43 35.05 25.35
CA VAL A 187 -27.07 34.73 25.82
C VAL A 187 -26.34 33.82 24.82
N LEU A 188 -27.02 32.79 24.29
CA LEU A 188 -26.45 31.90 23.26
C LEU A 188 -26.02 32.67 22.00
N ALA A 189 -26.79 33.69 21.61
CA ALA A 189 -26.52 34.50 20.41
C ALA A 189 -25.38 35.50 20.59
N ILE A 190 -25.21 36.10 21.78
CA ILE A 190 -24.23 37.17 22.02
C ILE A 190 -22.89 36.63 22.52
N CYS A 191 -22.90 35.55 23.31
CA CYS A 191 -21.68 35.00 23.94
C CYS A 191 -20.91 34.04 23.01
N ASN A 192 -20.83 34.33 21.72
CA ASN A 192 -20.07 33.56 20.75
C ASN A 192 -19.08 34.49 20.01
N THR A 193 -18.04 33.89 19.43
CA THR A 193 -17.07 34.62 18.59
C THR A 193 -17.44 34.56 17.11
N SER A 194 -18.67 34.15 16.78
CA SER A 194 -19.09 34.02 15.38
C SER A 194 -19.29 35.40 14.76
N PHE A 195 -18.67 35.61 13.61
CA PHE A 195 -18.90 36.79 12.79
C PHE A 195 -19.79 36.41 11.61
N MET A 196 -20.95 37.05 11.51
CA MET A 196 -21.89 36.81 10.41
C MET A 196 -21.43 37.59 9.17
N VAL A 197 -20.95 36.86 8.16
CA VAL A 197 -20.68 37.43 6.83
C VAL A 197 -21.96 37.32 6.01
N HIS A 198 -22.50 38.44 5.54
CA HIS A 198 -23.58 38.42 4.54
C HIS A 198 -22.95 38.33 3.15
N ASP A 199 -23.17 37.21 2.47
CA ASP A 199 -22.71 37.03 1.10
C ASP A 199 -23.79 37.57 0.13
N HIS A 200 -23.45 38.56 -0.69
CA HIS A 200 -24.39 39.18 -1.65
C HIS A 200 -24.73 38.26 -2.84
N GLN A 201 -24.06 37.11 -2.99
CA GLN A 201 -24.27 36.19 -4.12
C GLN A 201 -25.49 35.26 -3.97
N GLU A 202 -25.92 34.90 -2.75
CA GLU A 202 -27.10 34.05 -2.54
C GLU A 202 -28.44 34.74 -2.86
N LEU A 203 -28.46 36.08 -2.88
CA LEU A 203 -29.67 36.86 -3.21
C LEU A 203 -30.01 36.86 -4.71
N MET A 204 -29.05 36.62 -5.61
CA MET A 204 -29.33 36.54 -7.05
C MET A 204 -29.88 35.18 -7.49
N HIS A 205 -29.46 34.08 -6.86
CA HIS A 205 -29.89 32.73 -7.26
C HIS A 205 -31.31 32.35 -6.78
N ARG A 206 -31.98 33.25 -6.06
CA ARG A 206 -33.35 33.08 -5.53
C ARG A 206 -34.39 33.98 -6.21
N ILE A 207 -33.97 34.77 -7.21
CA ILE A 207 -34.81 35.70 -7.98
C ILE A 207 -35.11 35.18 -9.40
N ASP A 208 -34.44 34.11 -9.84
CA ASP A 208 -34.76 33.36 -11.08
C ASP A 208 -35.46 32.03 -10.76
#